data_AF-A0A969SX64-F1
#
_entry.id   AF-A0A969SX64-F1
#
_cell.length_a   1.000
_cell.length_b   1.000
_cell.length_c   1.000
_cell.angle_alpha   90.00
_cell.angle_beta   90.00
_cell.angle_gamma   90.00
#
_symmetry.space_group_name_H-M   'P 1'
#
loop_
_entity.id
_entity.type
_entity.pdbx_description
1 polymer ?
#
loop_
_entity_poly.entity_id
_entity_poly.type
_entity_poly.pdbx_seq_one_letter_code
_entity_poly.pdbx_strand_id
1 'polypeptide(L)' 'MLIVDSFHGEPVGLLLDSQPSLRRVPQSAFSPLPPNHFTEGGIRCVHALVTSIQGQPPLFLLNLHQLLEPVTHHISGY' A
#
# COMPACT_ATOMS: atom_id res chain seq x y z
N MET A 1 -6.87 14.80 -1.12
CA MET A 1 -6.03 14.54 0.07
C MET A 1 -6.78 13.60 1.00
N LEU A 2 -6.08 12.60 1.51
CA LEU A 2 -6.58 11.67 2.53
C LEU A 2 -5.76 11.89 3.81
N ILE A 3 -6.43 11.98 4.96
CA ILE A 3 -5.75 12.09 6.26
C ILE A 3 -5.79 10.71 6.92
N VAL A 4 -4.63 10.21 7.34
CA VAL A 4 -4.48 8.94 8.04
C VAL A 4 -3.70 9.14 9.33
N ASP A 5 -4.00 8.34 10.35
CA ASP A 5 -3.20 8.33 11.57
C ASP A 5 -1.89 7.59 11.31
N SER A 6 -0.77 8.23 11.62
CA SER A 6 0.53 7.55 11.62
C SER A 6 0.64 6.59 12.80
N PHE A 7 1.67 5.75 12.78
CA PHE A 7 1.99 4.87 13.90
C PHE A 7 2.23 5.61 15.22
N HIS A 8 2.68 6.87 15.15
CA HIS A 8 2.92 7.71 16.32
C HIS A 8 1.68 8.47 16.80
N GLY A 9 0.52 8.26 16.19
CA GLY A 9 -0.73 8.96 16.51
C GLY A 9 -0.82 10.38 15.94
N GLU A 10 0.21 10.81 15.20
CA GLU A 10 0.19 12.10 14.50
C GLU A 10 -0.51 11.94 13.13
N PRO A 11 -1.45 12.83 12.77
CA PRO A 11 -2.13 12.76 11.49
C PRO A 11 -1.18 13.11 10.33
N VAL A 12 -1.23 12.32 9.26
CA VAL A 12 -0.44 12.51 8.04
C VAL A 12 -1.36 12.67 6.83
N GLY A 13 -1.05 13.64 5.98
CA GLY A 13 -1.75 13.86 4.71
C GLY A 13 -1.13 13.06 3.57
N LEU A 14 -1.93 12.22 2.93
CA LEU A 14 -1.60 11.55 1.67
C LEU A 14 -2.20 12.32 0.50
N LEU A 15 -1.34 12.68 -0.46
CA LEU A 15 -1.78 13.24 -1.74
C LEU A 15 -2.36 12.13 -2.60
N LEU A 16 -3.52 12.41 -3.18
CA LEU A 16 -4.22 11.51 -4.10
C LEU A 16 -4.48 12.28 -5.39
N ASP A 17 -4.39 11.59 -6.51
CA ASP A 17 -4.74 12.08 -7.84
C ASP A 17 -6.25 12.31 -7.99
N SER A 18 -7.08 11.50 -7.33
CA SER A 18 -8.53 11.61 -7.32
C SER A 18 -9.15 11.52 -5.92
N GLN A 19 -10.46 11.76 -5.81
CA GLN A 19 -11.19 11.55 -4.56
C GLN A 19 -11.14 10.07 -4.13
N PRO A 20 -10.97 9.80 -2.82
CA PRO A 20 -11.04 8.44 -2.31
C PRO A 20 -12.47 7.89 -2.45
N SER A 21 -12.58 6.58 -2.69
CA SER A 21 -13.85 5.87 -2.75
C SER A 21 -13.88 4.73 -1.75
N LEU A 22 -15.05 4.43 -1.19
CA LEU A 22 -15.25 3.25 -0.36
C LEU A 22 -15.74 2.09 -1.21
N ARG A 23 -15.06 0.94 -1.12
CA ARG A 23 -15.41 -0.26 -1.89
C ARG A 23 -15.51 -1.47 -0.97
N ARG A 24 -16.65 -2.17 -1.04
CA ARG A 24 -16.84 -3.46 -0.36
C ARG A 24 -16.32 -4.58 -1.24
N VAL A 25 -15.56 -5.49 -0.64
CA VAL A 25 -15.01 -6.67 -1.31
C VAL A 25 -15.10 -7.89 -0.38
N PRO A 26 -15.33 -9.10 -0.90
CA PRO A 26 -15.26 -10.30 -0.07
C PRO A 26 -13.82 -10.58 0.34
N GLN A 27 -13.62 -11.27 1.47
CA GLN A 27 -12.28 -11.67 1.92
C GLN A 27 -11.55 -12.56 0.89
N SER A 28 -12.30 -13.32 0.09
CA SER A 28 -11.75 -14.13 -1.00
C SER A 28 -11.21 -13.31 -2.18
N ALA A 29 -11.47 -11.99 -2.24
CA ALA A 29 -10.91 -11.12 -3.27
C ALA A 29 -9.46 -10.74 -3.00
N PHE A 30 -8.96 -10.94 -1.78
CA PHE A 30 -7.58 -10.67 -1.42
C PHE A 30 -6.68 -11.85 -1.80
N SER A 31 -5.69 -11.58 -2.64
CA SER A 31 -4.68 -12.52 -3.09
C SER A 31 -3.33 -12.15 -2.47
N PRO A 32 -2.55 -13.12 -1.96
CA PRO A 32 -1.20 -12.86 -1.46
C PRO A 32 -0.29 -12.36 -2.58
N LEU A 33 0.76 -11.65 -2.22
CA LEU A 33 1.75 -11.23 -3.20
C LEU A 33 2.56 -12.41 -3.72
N PRO A 34 2.94 -12.40 -5.00
CA PRO A 34 3.88 -13.36 -5.55
C PRO A 34 5.19 -13.37 -4.75
N PRO A 35 5.84 -14.53 -4.55
CA PRO A 35 7.10 -14.62 -3.80
C PRO A 35 8.22 -13.72 -4.33
N ASN A 36 8.23 -13.47 -5.65
CA ASN A 36 9.21 -12.65 -6.36
C ASN A 36 8.86 -11.14 -6.41
N HIS A 37 7.73 -10.71 -5.83
CA HIS A 37 7.28 -9.32 -5.92
C HIS A 37 8.35 -8.33 -5.42
N PHE A 38 8.99 -8.62 -4.28
CA PHE A 38 10.00 -7.73 -3.69
C PHE A 38 11.37 -7.83 -4.35
N THR A 39 11.70 -8.98 -4.95
CA THR A 39 13.00 -9.17 -5.63
C THR A 39 13.08 -8.44 -6.96
N GLU A 40 11.95 -8.12 -7.57
CA GLU A 40 11.87 -7.42 -8.86
C GLU A 40 11.67 -5.90 -8.70
N GLY A 41 11.96 -5.35 -7.52
CA GLY A 41 11.78 -3.91 -7.25
C GLY A 41 10.33 -3.53 -6.94
N GLY A 42 9.54 -4.47 -6.43
CA GLY A 42 8.17 -4.22 -5.97
C GLY A 42 8.08 -3.13 -4.91
N ILE A 43 6.93 -2.47 -4.87
CA ILE A 43 6.66 -1.40 -3.91
C ILE A 43 6.61 -2.02 -2.51
N ARG A 44 7.55 -1.62 -1.65
CA ARG A 44 7.76 -2.18 -0.29
C ARG A 44 6.48 -2.30 0.53
N CYS A 45 5.59 -1.32 0.43
CA CYS A 45 4.39 -1.23 1.26
C CYS A 45 3.17 -1.97 0.70
N VAL A 46 3.30 -2.76 -0.37
CA VAL A 46 2.17 -3.57 -0.84
C VAL A 46 2.00 -4.77 0.08
N HIS A 47 0.77 -5.00 0.53
CA HIS A 47 0.40 -6.14 1.39
C HIS A 47 -0.27 -7.27 0.62
N ALA A 48 -1.17 -6.93 -0.31
CA ALA A 48 -1.96 -7.88 -1.08
C ALA A 48 -2.47 -7.27 -2.39
N LEU A 49 -2.96 -8.12 -3.28
CA LEU A 49 -3.68 -7.72 -4.49
C LEU A 49 -5.18 -8.02 -4.33
N VAL A 50 -6.04 -7.10 -4.74
CA VAL A 50 -7.50 -7.27 -4.75
C VAL A 50 -7.95 -7.48 -6.19
N THR A 51 -8.26 -8.72 -6.59
CA THR A 51 -8.49 -9.10 -8.00
C THR A 51 -9.92 -9.50 -8.33
N SER A 52 -10.71 -9.93 -7.34
CA SER A 52 -12.01 -10.56 -7.58
C SER A 52 -13.17 -9.56 -7.53
N ILE A 53 -13.21 -8.65 -8.51
CA ILE A 53 -14.38 -7.80 -8.76
C ILE A 53 -14.58 -7.72 -10.29
N GLN A 54 -15.68 -8.27 -10.78
CA GLN A 54 -15.98 -8.26 -12.22
C GLN A 54 -15.99 -6.83 -12.78
N GLY A 55 -15.23 -6.62 -13.86
CA GLY A 55 -15.19 -5.34 -14.58
C GLY A 55 -14.45 -4.21 -13.87
N GLN A 56 -13.72 -4.49 -12.78
CA GLN A 56 -12.92 -3.49 -12.08
C GLN A 56 -11.43 -3.82 -12.18
N PRO A 57 -10.55 -2.80 -12.30
CA PRO A 57 -9.12 -3.03 -12.25
C PRO A 57 -8.71 -3.58 -10.87
N PRO A 58 -7.66 -4.42 -10.82
CA PRO A 58 -7.12 -4.89 -9.57
C PRO A 58 -6.55 -3.71 -8.77
N LEU A 59 -6.64 -3.78 -7.44
CA LEU A 59 -6.06 -2.78 -6.55
C LEU A 59 -4.96 -3.40 -5.69
N PHE A 60 -3.90 -2.66 -5.45
CA PHE A 60 -2.96 -2.97 -4.39
C PHE A 60 -3.54 -2.53 -3.05
N LEU A 61 -3.54 -3.45 -2.08
CA LEU A 61 -3.74 -3.11 -0.68
C LEU A 61 -2.40 -2.67 -0.11
N LEU A 62 -2.30 -1.44 0.37
CA LEU A 62 -1.09 -0.90 0.98
C LEU A 62 -1.09 -1.12 2.50
N ASN A 63 0.07 -1.45 3.04
CA ASN A 63 0.37 -1.41 4.47
C ASN A 63 0.81 0.01 4.84
N LEU A 64 -0.02 0.73 5.60
CA LEU A 64 0.26 2.11 6.00
C LEU A 64 1.51 2.24 6.87
N HIS A 65 1.81 1.25 7.71
CA HIS A 65 3.01 1.27 8.54
C HIS A 65 4.27 1.29 7.67
N GLN A 66 4.35 0.36 6.71
CA GLN A 66 5.48 0.29 5.78
C GLN A 66 5.55 1.46 4.80
N LEU A 67 4.40 2.08 4.49
CA LEU A 67 4.32 3.25 3.61
C LEU A 67 4.85 4.52 4.29
N LEU A 68 4.55 4.69 5.59
CA LEU A 68 4.90 5.88 6.35
C LEU A 68 6.26 5.76 7.04
N GLU A 69 6.84 4.57 7.10
CA GLU A 69 8.20 4.38 7.57
C GLU A 69 9.21 5.14 6.70
N PRO A 70 10.13 5.93 7.31
CA PRO A 70 11.19 6.60 6.58
C PRO A 70 12.01 5.59 5.77
N VAL A 71 12.31 5.93 4.51
CA VAL A 71 13.28 5.16 3.73
C VAL A 71 14.67 5.43 4.31
N THR A 72 15.14 4.52 5.16
CA THR A 72 16.50 4.59 5.69
C THR A 72 17.46 4.23 4.58
N HIS A 73 17.93 5.22 3.82
CA HIS A 73 19.08 5.05 2.95
C HIS A 73 20.31 4.88 3.85
N HIS A 74 20.83 3.66 3.95
CA HIS A 74 22.18 3.45 4.45
C HIS A 74 23.16 4.10 3.47
N ILE A 75 23.54 5.34 3.75
CA ILE A 75 24.75 5.92 3.14
C ILE A 75 25.91 5.16 3.81
N SER A 76 26.47 4.17 3.11
CA SER A 76 27.73 3.56 3.52
C SER A 76 28.80 4.64 3.42
N GLY A 77 29.16 5.23 4.55
CA GLY A 77 30.30 6.14 4.65
C GLY A 77 31.58 5.37 4.31
N TYR A 78 32.35 5.93 3.38
CA TYR A 78 33.78 5.67 3.25
C TYR A 78 34.55 6.37 4.38
#